data_AF-A0A0N1EKL9-F1
#
_entry.id   AF-A0A0N1EKL9-F1
#
_cell.length_a   1.000
_cell.length_b   1.000
_cell.length_c   1.000
_cell.angle_alpha   90.00
_cell.angle_beta   90.00
_cell.angle_gamma   90.00
#
_symmetry.space_group_name_H-M   'P 1'
#
loop_
_entity.id
_entity.type
_entity.pdbx_description
1 polymer ?
#
loop_
_entity_poly.entity_id
_entity_poly.type
_entity_poly.pdbx_seq_one_letter_code
_entity_poly.pdbx_strand_id
1 'polypeptide(L)' 'MDDDDRPRRWSSENNPGRAELGAASLLASESLDRFSLDELDARVTLLEAEIERIKAHRQKSAAHMRAADALFRPKQS' A
#
# COMPACT_ATOMS: atom_id res chain seq x y z
N MET A 1 -28.96 17.31 9.02
CA MET A 1 -28.53 16.18 8.17
C MET A 1 -27.20 16.62 7.60
N ASP A 2 -26.13 16.02 8.10
CA ASP A 2 -24.76 16.48 7.85
C ASP A 2 -24.33 16.10 6.43
N ASP A 3 -23.87 17.09 5.67
CA ASP A 3 -23.27 16.95 4.34
C ASP A 3 -21.82 16.39 4.39
N ASP A 4 -21.40 15.83 5.53
CA ASP A 4 -20.01 15.43 5.84
C ASP A 4 -19.70 13.95 5.49
N ASP A 5 -20.67 13.19 4.97
CA ASP A 5 -20.51 11.79 4.56
C ASP A 5 -20.07 11.62 3.09
N ARG A 6 -19.54 12.67 2.46
CA ARG A 6 -19.03 12.55 1.09
C ARG A 6 -17.67 11.86 1.12
N PRO A 7 -17.51 10.66 0.52
CA PRO A 7 -16.20 10.03 0.42
C PRO A 7 -15.26 10.99 -0.29
N ARG A 8 -14.12 11.32 0.35
CA ARG A 8 -13.03 12.09 -0.27
C ARG A 8 -12.39 11.26 -1.38
N ARG A 9 -13.09 11.17 -2.50
CA ARG A 9 -12.58 10.64 -3.74
C ARG A 9 -12.65 11.82 -4.69
N TRP A 10 -11.48 12.40 -4.98
CA TRP A 10 -11.10 12.95 -6.29
C TRP A 10 -10.32 14.27 -6.22
N SER A 11 -9.01 14.14 -6.05
CA SER A 11 -8.03 15.04 -6.67
C SER A 11 -6.79 14.21 -7.03
N SER A 12 -7.04 13.12 -7.75
CA SER A 12 -6.04 12.21 -8.35
C SER A 12 -6.02 12.40 -9.89
N GLU A 13 -6.56 13.51 -10.38
CA GLU A 13 -7.14 13.53 -11.72
C GLU A 13 -6.12 13.49 -12.87
N ASN A 14 -4.83 13.77 -12.67
CA ASN A 14 -3.89 13.80 -13.79
C ASN A 14 -2.69 12.84 -13.73
N ASN A 15 -2.54 11.97 -12.72
CA ASN A 15 -1.61 10.82 -12.78
C ASN A 15 -1.80 9.81 -11.61
N PRO A 16 -2.61 8.74 -11.77
CA PRO A 16 -2.88 7.79 -10.68
C PRO A 16 -1.65 6.95 -10.24
N GLY A 17 -0.59 6.87 -11.05
CA GLY A 17 0.59 6.07 -10.72
C GLY A 17 1.60 6.76 -9.79
N ARG A 18 1.67 8.09 -9.79
CA ARG A 18 2.72 8.83 -9.06
C ARG A 18 2.34 9.19 -7.63
N ALA A 19 1.05 9.46 -7.38
CA ALA A 19 0.58 9.82 -6.04
C ALA A 19 0.32 8.60 -5.15
N GLU A 20 -0.10 7.46 -5.71
CA GLU A 20 -0.51 6.30 -4.89
C GLU A 20 0.65 5.53 -4.25
N LEU A 21 1.84 5.53 -4.87
CA LEU A 21 3.00 4.82 -4.32
C LEU A 21 3.71 5.59 -3.18
N GLY A 22 3.29 6.84 -2.91
CA GLY A 22 3.68 7.61 -1.73
C GLY A 22 5.17 7.60 -1.39
N ALA A 23 5.49 7.20 -0.15
CA ALA A 23 6.86 7.15 0.36
C ALA A 23 7.78 6.20 -0.42
N ALA A 24 7.26 5.15 -1.07
CA ALA A 24 8.08 4.25 -1.88
C ALA A 24 8.60 4.93 -3.15
N SER A 25 7.82 5.83 -3.76
CA SER A 25 8.29 6.66 -4.89
C SER A 25 9.42 7.62 -4.48
N LEU A 26 9.33 8.18 -3.26
CA LEU A 26 10.36 9.05 -2.71
C LEU A 26 11.66 8.26 -2.46
N LEU A 27 11.54 7.08 -1.87
CA LEU A 27 12.65 6.16 -1.62
C LEU A 27 13.38 5.78 -2.92
N ALA A 28 12.64 5.48 -3.98
CA ALA A 28 13.20 5.10 -5.28
C ALA A 28 13.92 6.25 -6.00
N SER A 29 13.62 7.50 -5.63
CA SER A 29 14.23 8.70 -6.23
C SER A 29 15.47 9.18 -5.46
N GLU A 30 15.82 8.55 -4.35
CA GLU A 30 16.97 8.95 -3.53
C GLU A 30 18.30 8.46 -4.13
N SER A 31 19.31 9.34 -4.15
CA SER A 31 20.67 8.96 -4.55
C SER A 31 21.33 8.07 -3.50
N LEU A 32 21.81 6.90 -3.94
CA LEU A 32 22.49 5.92 -3.10
C LEU A 32 23.98 6.22 -2.89
N ASP A 33 24.56 7.12 -3.70
CA ASP A 33 26.00 7.40 -3.72
C ASP A 33 26.53 8.04 -2.42
N ARG A 34 25.64 8.53 -1.57
CA ARG A 34 25.97 9.17 -0.29
C ARG A 34 26.08 8.20 0.87
N PHE A 35 25.69 6.94 0.69
CA PHE A 35 25.69 5.94 1.75
C PHE A 35 26.92 5.03 1.65
N SER A 36 27.43 4.64 2.80
CA SER A 36 28.40 3.55 2.94
C SER A 36 27.73 2.18 2.72
N LEU A 37 28.52 1.13 2.51
CA LEU A 37 28.00 -0.24 2.33
C LEU A 37 27.20 -0.71 3.55
N ASP A 38 27.70 -0.48 4.76
CA ASP A 38 27.01 -0.87 6.00
C ASP A 38 25.65 -0.16 6.15
N GLU A 39 25.56 1.12 5.76
CA GLU A 39 24.30 1.87 5.76
C GLU A 39 23.31 1.32 4.72
N LEU A 40 23.80 0.91 3.55
CA LEU A 40 22.97 0.29 2.53
C LEU A 40 22.43 -1.07 3.01
N ASP A 41 23.27 -1.89 3.64
CA ASP A 41 22.86 -3.20 4.17
C ASP A 41 21.82 -3.07 5.30
N ALA A 42 22.03 -2.13 6.22
CA ALA A 42 21.07 -1.82 7.28
C ALA A 42 19.73 -1.36 6.69
N ARG A 43 19.78 -0.52 5.65
CA ARG A 43 18.58 -0.02 4.96
C ARG A 43 17.84 -1.12 4.21
N VAL A 44 18.55 -2.02 3.52
CA VAL A 44 17.96 -3.18 2.86
C VAL A 44 17.22 -4.05 3.87
N THR A 45 17.86 -4.36 5.00
CA THR A 45 17.26 -5.17 6.07
C THR A 45 15.92 -4.59 6.56
N LEU A 46 15.86 -3.26 6.77
CA LEU A 46 14.64 -2.59 7.19
C LEU A 46 13.54 -2.63 6.12
N LEU A 47 13.90 -2.44 4.85
CA LEU A 47 12.95 -2.47 3.74
C LEU A 47 12.38 -3.86 3.50
N GLU A 48 13.19 -4.91 3.64
CA GLU A 48 12.72 -6.30 3.55
C GLU A 48 11.73 -6.63 4.67
N ALA A 49 12.01 -6.22 5.91
CA ALA A 49 11.08 -6.37 7.03
C ALA A 49 9.75 -5.65 6.76
N GLU A 50 9.79 -4.45 6.18
CA GLU A 50 8.60 -3.70 5.80
C GLU A 50 7.81 -4.38 4.68
N ILE A 51 8.49 -4.94 3.68
CA ILE A 51 7.86 -5.72 2.61
C ILE A 51 7.09 -6.91 3.19
N GLU A 52 7.70 -7.66 4.11
CA GLU A 52 7.04 -8.79 4.75
C GLU A 52 5.84 -8.35 5.60
N ARG A 53 5.95 -7.22 6.31
CA ARG A 53 4.82 -6.61 7.04
C ARG A 53 3.64 -6.31 6.10
N ILE A 54 3.91 -5.68 4.96
CA ILE A 54 2.88 -5.32 3.97
C ILE A 54 2.25 -6.58 3.35
N LYS A 55 3.06 -7.58 3.00
CA LYS A 55 2.56 -8.86 2.47
C LYS A 55 1.63 -9.55 3.47
N ALA A 56 2.01 -9.62 4.74
CA ALA A 56 1.20 -10.22 5.79
C ALA A 56 -0.13 -9.47 5.96
N HIS A 57 -0.09 -8.13 5.98
CA HIS A 57 -1.31 -7.33 6.05
C HIS A 57 -2.22 -7.57 4.84
N ARG A 58 -1.67 -7.56 3.61
CA ARG A 58 -2.42 -7.83 2.38
C ARG A 58 -3.09 -9.20 2.41
N GLN A 59 -2.37 -10.24 2.86
CA GLN A 59 -2.92 -11.60 2.97
C GLN A 59 -4.09 -11.65 3.95
N LYS A 60 -3.96 -11.00 5.11
CA LYS A 60 -5.03 -10.89 6.11
C LYS A 60 -6.27 -10.20 5.51
N SER A 61 -6.09 -9.05 4.86
CA SER A 61 -7.19 -8.31 4.23
C SER A 61 -7.85 -9.11 3.10
N ALA A 62 -7.08 -9.84 2.30
CA ALA A 62 -7.61 -10.72 1.26
C ALA A 62 -8.42 -11.89 1.85
N ALA A 63 -8.02 -12.44 2.99
CA ALA A 63 -8.79 -13.46 3.70
C ALA A 63 -10.14 -12.92 4.19
N HIS A 64 -10.17 -11.69 4.71
CA HIS A 64 -11.42 -11.02 5.08
C HIS A 64 -12.34 -10.80 3.88
N MET A 65 -11.80 -10.34 2.74
CA MET A 65 -12.58 -10.20 1.50
C MET A 65 -13.19 -11.52 1.05
N ARG A 66 -12.39 -12.60 1.01
CA ARG A 66 -12.88 -13.94 0.62
C ARG A 66 -13.97 -14.47 1.55
N ALA A 67 -13.85 -14.22 2.85
CA ALA A 67 -14.88 -14.59 3.82
C ALA A 67 -16.18 -13.80 3.60
N ALA A 68 -16.08 -12.50 3.34
CA ALA A 68 -17.23 -11.67 3.00
C ALA A 68 -17.88 -12.14 1.69
N ASP A 69 -17.09 -12.41 0.64
CA ASP A 69 -17.60 -12.92 -0.64
C ASP A 69 -18.34 -14.26 -0.47
N ALA A 70 -17.89 -15.13 0.43
CA ALA A 70 -18.56 -16.41 0.71
C ALA A 70 -19.90 -16.22 1.46
N LEU A 71 -19.99 -15.22 2.33
CA LEU A 71 -21.19 -14.94 3.13
C LEU A 71 -22.25 -14.13 2.39
N PHE A 72 -21.82 -13.21 1.52
CA PHE A 72 -22.69 -12.20 0.93
C PHE A 72 -22.89 -12.36 -0.59
N ARG A 73 -22.29 -13.37 -1.24
CA ARG A 73 -22.62 -13.63 -2.64
C ARG A 73 -24.07 -14.06 -2.79
N PRO A 74 -24.86 -13.41 -3.65
CA PRO A 74 -26.20 -13.88 -3.98
C PRO A 74 -26.06 -15.27 -4.62
N LYS A 75 -26.80 -16.24 -4.09
CA LYS A 75 -26.92 -17.58 -4.69
C LYS A 75 -27.41 -17.36 -6.12
N GLN A 76 -26.59 -17.71 -7.11
CA GLN A 76 -27.03 -17.66 -8.50
C GLN A 76 -28.26 -18.56 -8.64
N SER A 77 -29.40 -17.96 -8.99
CA SER A 77 -30.62 -18.65 -9.40
C SER A 77 -30.59 -18.92 -10.90
#